data_AF-A0A2Z5G2X4-F1
#
_entry.id   AF-A0A2Z5G2X4-F1
#
_cell.length_a   1.000
_cell.length_b   1.000
_cell.length_c   1.000
_cell.angle_alpha   90.00
_cell.angle_beta   90.00
_cell.angle_gamma   90.00
#
_symmetry.space_group_name_H-M   'P 1'
#
loop_
_entity.id
_entity.type
_entity.pdbx_description
1 polymer ?
#
loop_
_entity_poly.entity_id
_entity_poly.type
_entity_poly.pdbx_seq_one_letter_code
_entity_poly.pdbx_strand_id
1 'polypeptide(L)'
;MASYFAVYRNIDALYDVLLRVSETATLAGSQTDGSNLQGALSSLEGARRDLGDAISQLAVTHEQELANLRSAAEAAAAAAVAKPAAPTKTVVDDGPTASAKSAPSAKKKKKLASEPPPNAAPAPQ
;
A
#
# COMPACT_ATOMS: atom_id res chain seq x y z
N MET A 1 6.84 8.94 -6.51
CA MET A 1 8.24 9.41 -6.47
C MET A 1 8.53 10.57 -7.44
N ALA A 2 8.29 10.45 -8.75
CA ALA A 2 8.67 11.52 -9.72
C ALA A 2 8.11 12.93 -9.41
N SER A 3 6.86 13.04 -8.94
CA SER A 3 6.26 14.30 -8.53
C SER A 3 6.98 14.96 -7.34
N TYR A 4 7.43 14.17 -6.35
CA TYR A 4 8.18 14.67 -5.20
C TYR A 4 9.52 15.26 -5.61
N PHE A 5 10.22 14.62 -6.56
CA PHE A 5 11.47 15.16 -7.11
C PHE A 5 11.26 16.45 -7.88
N ALA A 6 10.18 16.56 -8.65
CA ALA A 6 9.84 17.81 -9.35
C ALA A 6 9.57 18.95 -8.35
N VAL A 7 8.81 18.68 -7.28
CA VAL A 7 8.56 19.67 -6.21
C VAL A 7 9.86 20.06 -5.50
N TYR A 8 10.70 19.09 -5.12
CA TYR A 8 11.99 19.37 -4.49
C TYR A 8 12.88 20.25 -5.36
N ARG A 9 12.94 19.99 -6.68
CA ARG A 9 13.70 20.81 -7.63
C ARG A 9 13.14 22.21 -7.81
N ASN A 10 11.82 22.38 -7.79
CA ASN A 10 11.21 23.71 -7.83
C ASN A 10 11.52 24.50 -6.56
N ILE A 11 11.53 23.86 -5.38
CA ILE A 11 11.91 24.50 -4.12
C ILE A 11 13.39 24.88 -4.11
N ASP A 12 14.27 24.02 -4.65
CA ASP A 12 15.70 24.29 -4.84
C ASP A 12 15.92 25.52 -5.73
N ALA A 13 15.23 25.58 -6.88
CA ALA A 13 15.29 26.74 -7.78
C ALA A 13 14.74 28.01 -7.13
N LEU A 14 13.65 27.91 -6.36
CA LEU A 14 13.10 29.05 -5.62
C LEU A 14 14.10 29.56 -4.57
N TYR A 15 14.78 28.65 -3.86
CA TYR A 15 15.81 28.99 -2.89
C TYR A 15 16.97 29.75 -3.54
N ASP A 16 17.48 29.28 -4.68
CA ASP A 16 18.57 29.95 -5.42
C ASP A 16 18.17 31.36 -5.88
N VAL A 17 16.94 31.53 -6.36
CA VAL A 17 16.41 32.84 -6.76
C VAL A 17 16.27 33.76 -5.55
N LEU A 18 15.68 33.26 -4.46
CA LEU A 18 15.46 34.05 -3.25
C LEU A 18 16.78 34.46 -2.59
N LEU A 19 17.79 33.58 -2.65
CA LEU A 19 19.15 33.89 -2.21
C LEU A 19 19.72 35.09 -2.95
N ARG A 20 19.72 35.07 -4.29
CA ARG A 20 20.20 36.19 -5.11
C ARG A 20 19.40 37.48 -4.88
N VAL A 21 18.08 37.37 -4.72
CA VAL A 21 17.21 38.52 -4.43
C VAL A 21 17.52 39.08 -3.04
N SER A 22 17.77 38.24 -2.04
CA SER A 22 18.11 38.66 -0.67
C SER A 22 19.48 39.36 -0.61
N GLU A 23 20.47 38.86 -1.35
CA GLU A 23 21.79 39.50 -1.49
C GLU A 23 21.65 40.88 -2.15
N THR A 24 20.86 40.97 -3.22
CA THR A 24 20.60 42.24 -3.92
C THR A 24 19.84 43.23 -3.04
N ALA A 25 18.82 42.77 -2.30
CA ALA A 25 18.04 43.60 -1.39
C ALA A 25 18.87 44.10 -0.20
N THR A 26 19.84 43.31 0.27
CA THR A 26 20.76 43.74 1.32
C THR A 26 21.71 44.83 0.84
N LEU A 27 22.09 44.80 -0.45
CA LEU A 27 23.01 45.77 -1.05
C LEU A 27 22.32 47.05 -1.57
N ALA A 28 21.10 46.94 -2.09
CA ALA A 28 20.40 48.02 -2.81
C ALA A 28 19.04 48.39 -2.21
N GLY A 29 18.50 47.58 -1.29
CA GLY A 29 17.18 47.74 -0.69
C GLY A 29 17.22 48.34 0.72
N SER A 30 16.04 48.40 1.35
CA SER A 30 15.94 48.82 2.75
C SER A 30 16.41 47.71 3.70
N GLN A 31 16.98 48.08 4.85
CA GLN A 31 17.43 47.11 5.86
C GLN A 31 16.29 46.18 6.33
N THR A 32 15.06 46.70 6.37
CA THR A 32 13.87 45.94 6.73
C THR A 32 13.54 44.87 5.68
N ASP A 33 13.62 45.20 4.39
CA ASP A 33 13.36 44.25 3.31
C ASP A 33 14.41 43.14 3.27
N GLY A 34 15.69 43.49 3.45
CA GLY A 34 16.77 42.51 3.57
C GLY A 34 16.53 41.53 4.72
N SER A 35 16.16 42.04 5.90
CA SER A 35 15.88 41.21 7.08
C SER A 35 14.67 40.28 6.87
N ASN A 36 13.60 40.79 6.26
CA ASN A 36 12.40 40.00 5.95
C ASN A 36 12.71 38.88 4.94
N LEU A 37 13.49 39.17 3.90
CA LEU A 37 13.91 38.18 2.90
C LEU A 37 14.83 37.12 3.51
N GLN A 38 15.73 37.51 4.43
CA GLN A 38 16.58 36.56 5.16
C GLN A 38 15.74 35.58 6.00
N GLY A 39 14.70 36.08 6.67
CA GLY A 39 13.76 35.24 7.42
C GLY A 39 12.99 34.27 6.52
N ALA A 40 12.49 34.75 5.38
CA ALA A 40 11.82 33.92 4.39
C ALA A 40 12.74 32.84 3.82
N LEU A 41 14.01 33.18 3.55
CA LEU A 41 15.03 32.24 3.06
C LEU A 41 15.31 31.15 4.10
N SER A 42 15.49 31.51 5.37
CA SER A 42 15.69 30.55 6.45
C SER A 42 14.50 29.58 6.60
N SER A 43 13.26 30.10 6.51
CA SER A 43 12.06 29.26 6.53
C SER A 43 11.99 28.32 5.33
N LEU A 44 12.37 28.80 4.14
CA LEU A 44 12.40 27.99 2.93
C LEU A 44 13.48 26.90 3.00
N GLU A 45 14.63 27.21 3.58
CA GLU A 45 15.70 26.24 3.81
C GLU A 45 15.24 25.11 4.74
N GLY A 46 14.54 25.44 5.82
CA GLY A 46 13.92 24.46 6.71
C GLY A 46 12.96 23.54 5.96
N ALA A 47 12.00 24.11 5.23
CA ALA A 47 11.03 23.33 4.45
C ALA A 47 11.70 22.46 3.37
N ARG A 48 12.78 22.94 2.75
CA ARG A 48 13.58 22.16 1.78
C ARG A 48 14.23 20.96 2.44
N ARG A 49 14.83 21.12 3.63
CA ARG A 49 15.46 20.03 4.39
C ARG A 49 14.43 18.99 4.80
N ASP A 50 13.32 19.43 5.40
CA ASP A 50 12.23 18.56 5.84
C ASP A 50 11.65 17.73 4.68
N LEU A 51 11.47 18.35 3.50
CA LEU A 51 11.03 17.62 2.31
C LEU A 51 12.06 16.60 1.84
N GLY A 52 13.36 16.95 1.87
CA GLY A 52 14.44 16.03 1.52
C GLY A 52 14.47 14.81 2.42
N ASP A 53 14.33 15.02 3.73
CA ASP A 53 14.27 13.96 4.73
C ASP A 53 13.03 13.08 4.54
N ALA A 54 11.86 13.69 4.26
CA ALA A 54 10.64 12.94 3.98
C ALA A 54 10.76 12.06 2.72
N ILE A 55 11.38 12.57 1.65
CA ILE A 55 11.62 11.80 0.41
C ILE A 55 12.57 10.63 0.69
N SER A 56 13.64 10.87 1.46
CA SER A 56 14.62 9.84 1.84
C SER A 56 13.95 8.73 2.67
N GLN A 57 13.18 9.11 3.69
CA GLN A 57 12.45 8.17 4.54
C GLN A 57 11.45 7.35 3.73
N LEU A 58 10.70 7.98 2.83
CA LEU A 58 9.75 7.30 1.96
C LEU A 58 10.45 6.29 1.03
N ALA A 59 11.63 6.61 0.51
CA ALA A 59 12.41 5.70 -0.31
C ALA A 59 12.85 4.46 0.49
N VAL A 60 13.40 4.66 1.70
CA VAL A 60 13.80 3.57 2.60
C VAL A 60 12.61 2.66 2.92
N THR A 61 11.45 3.23 3.26
CA THR A 61 10.24 2.45 3.55
C THR A 61 9.80 1.62 2.34
N HIS A 62 9.79 2.18 1.14
CA HIS A 62 9.43 1.42 -0.05
C HIS A 62 10.43 0.32 -0.41
N GLU A 63 11.73 0.54 -0.20
CA GLU A 63 12.74 -0.50 -0.41
C GLU A 63 12.55 -1.68 0.54
N GLN A 64 12.21 -1.41 1.80
CA GLN A 64 11.89 -2.44 2.79
C GLN A 64 10.62 -3.22 2.41
N GLU A 65 9.56 -2.54 2.00
CA GLU A 65 8.33 -3.17 1.52
C GLU A 65 8.59 -4.07 0.30
N LEU A 66 9.38 -3.60 -0.67
CA LEU A 66 9.74 -4.38 -1.84
C LEU A 66 10.59 -5.61 -1.47
N ALA A 67 11.51 -5.49 -0.52
CA ALA A 67 12.30 -6.62 -0.03
C ALA A 67 11.40 -7.67 0.65
N ASN A 68 10.47 -7.23 1.49
CA ASN A 68 9.52 -8.10 2.17
C ASN A 68 8.60 -8.83 1.19
N LEU A 69 8.06 -8.11 0.19
CA LEU A 69 7.21 -8.71 -0.84
C LEU A 69 7.96 -9.73 -1.70
N ARG A 70 9.22 -9.45 -2.06
CA ARG A 70 10.07 -10.40 -2.80
C ARG A 70 10.32 -11.66 -1.98
N SER A 71 10.67 -11.52 -0.70
CA SER A 71 10.87 -12.65 0.21
C SER A 71 9.60 -13.49 0.36
N ALA A 72 8.45 -12.85 0.54
CA ALA A 72 7.16 -13.53 0.63
C ALA A 72 6.80 -14.27 -0.66
N ALA A 73 7.07 -13.67 -1.82
CA ALA A 73 6.84 -14.30 -3.12
C ALA A 73 7.73 -15.53 -3.33
N GLU A 74 9.00 -15.47 -2.93
CA GLU A 74 9.93 -16.60 -2.99
C GLU A 74 9.50 -17.74 -2.06
N ALA A 75 9.11 -17.42 -0.83
CA ALA A 75 8.58 -18.40 0.12
C ALA A 75 7.28 -19.06 -0.39
N ALA A 76 6.38 -18.27 -0.99
CA ALA A 76 5.14 -18.80 -1.58
C ALA A 76 5.43 -19.70 -2.80
N ALA A 77 6.40 -19.33 -3.64
CA ALA A 77 6.83 -20.16 -4.76
C ALA A 77 7.44 -21.49 -4.28
N ALA A 78 8.30 -21.45 -3.25
CA ALA A 78 8.86 -22.65 -2.65
C ALA A 78 7.78 -23.56 -2.04
N ALA A 79 6.79 -22.99 -1.34
CA ALA A 79 5.66 -23.74 -0.78
C ALA A 79 4.76 -24.36 -1.86
N ALA A 80 4.59 -23.70 -3.01
CA ALA A 80 3.83 -24.24 -4.14
C ALA A 80 4.54 -25.45 -4.78
N VAL A 81 5.87 -25.43 -4.89
CA VAL A 81 6.68 -26.56 -5.37
C VAL A 81 6.72 -27.71 -4.35
N ALA A 82 6.72 -27.39 -3.06
CA ALA A 82 6.77 -28.37 -1.99
C ALA A 82 5.42 -29.06 -1.71
N LYS A 83 4.30 -28.58 -2.27
CA LYS A 83 2.99 -29.24 -2.13
C LYS A 83 3.03 -30.59 -2.85
N PRO A 84 3.01 -31.73 -2.14
CA PRO A 84 2.95 -33.03 -2.80
C PRO A 84 1.66 -33.09 -3.63
N ALA A 85 1.75 -33.54 -4.88
CA ALA A 85 0.57 -33.86 -5.67
C ALA A 85 -0.32 -34.77 -4.81
N ALA A 86 -1.51 -34.28 -4.45
CA ALA A 86 -2.45 -35.06 -3.68
C ALA A 86 -2.64 -36.39 -4.43
N PRO A 87 -2.43 -37.55 -3.79
CA PRO A 87 -2.52 -38.82 -4.49
C PRO A 87 -3.92 -38.90 -5.08
N THR A 88 -3.99 -38.86 -6.41
CA THR A 88 -5.24 -39.02 -7.14
C THR A 88 -5.70 -40.45 -6.88
N LYS A 89 -6.61 -40.62 -5.92
CA LYS A 89 -7.37 -41.85 -5.80
C LYS A 89 -8.37 -41.88 -6.95
N THR A 90 -7.90 -42.28 -8.13
CA THR A 90 -8.78 -42.79 -9.18
C THR A 90 -9.29 -44.14 -8.68
N VAL A 91 -10.49 -44.14 -8.10
CA VAL A 91 -11.26 -45.38 -7.93
C VAL A 91 -11.68 -45.80 -9.33
N VAL A 92 -10.94 -46.75 -9.91
CA VAL A 92 -11.36 -47.48 -11.10
C VAL A 92 -12.25 -48.63 -10.59
N ASP A 93 -13.54 -48.55 -10.90
CA ASP A 93 -14.50 -49.60 -10.59
C ASP A 93 -14.50 -50.61 -11.76
N ASP A 94 -13.66 -51.64 -11.65
CA ASP A 94 -13.65 -52.82 -12.54
C ASP A 94 -14.62 -53.88 -12.02
N GLY A 95 -15.91 -53.51 -11.89
CA GLY A 95 -17.00 -54.42 -11.54
C GLY A 95 -17.84 -54.81 -12.76
N PRO A 96 -18.15 -56.11 -12.97
CA PRO A 96 -18.84 -56.55 -14.19
C PRO A 96 -20.26 -55.97 -14.24
N THR A 97 -20.62 -55.43 -15.41
CA THR A 97 -21.93 -54.89 -15.71
C THR A 97 -23.02 -55.93 -15.46
N ALA A 98 -23.76 -55.81 -14.36
CA ALA A 98 -24.97 -56.59 -14.12
C ALA A 98 -26.04 -55.74 -13.40
N SER A 99 -27.00 -55.31 -14.21
CA SER A 99 -28.37 -54.87 -13.95
C SER A 99 -28.92 -54.80 -12.51
N ALA A 100 -29.47 -53.60 -12.20
CA ALA A 100 -30.81 -53.34 -11.66
C ALA A 100 -31.42 -54.26 -10.57
N LYS A 101 -31.74 -53.68 -9.39
CA LYS A 101 -33.10 -53.77 -8.79
C LYS A 101 -33.36 -52.87 -7.56
N SER A 102 -34.50 -52.17 -7.67
CA SER A 102 -35.51 -51.81 -6.64
C SER A 102 -35.16 -50.91 -5.43
N ALA A 103 -35.77 -49.72 -5.43
CA ALA A 103 -36.27 -48.98 -4.24
C ALA A 103 -37.42 -49.76 -3.54
N PRO A 104 -38.08 -49.34 -2.41
CA PRO A 104 -38.11 -48.03 -1.73
C PRO A 104 -38.21 -48.05 -0.18
N SER A 105 -38.07 -46.90 0.51
CA SER A 105 -39.01 -46.50 1.59
C SER A 105 -38.72 -45.14 2.24
N ALA A 106 -39.80 -44.51 2.67
CA ALA A 106 -39.90 -43.14 3.14
C ALA A 106 -40.07 -43.02 4.67
N LYS A 107 -40.01 -41.76 5.14
CA LYS A 107 -40.50 -41.17 6.42
C LYS A 107 -39.48 -41.24 7.59
N LYS A 108 -39.26 -40.22 8.43
CA LYS A 108 -40.19 -39.26 9.09
C LYS A 108 -39.51 -37.91 9.48
N LYS A 109 -40.37 -36.91 9.70
CA LYS A 109 -40.18 -35.50 10.12
C LYS A 109 -39.92 -35.31 11.64
N LYS A 110 -39.22 -34.22 12.04
CA LYS A 110 -39.64 -33.13 13.00
C LYS A 110 -38.48 -32.12 13.21
N LYS A 111 -38.65 -30.81 12.93
CA LYS A 111 -39.00 -29.64 13.82
C LYS A 111 -37.84 -29.28 14.77
N LEU A 112 -37.40 -28.04 15.01
CA LEU A 112 -38.06 -26.72 15.06
C LEU A 112 -37.01 -25.58 15.10
N ALA A 113 -37.33 -24.48 14.41
CA ALA A 113 -36.97 -23.05 14.51
C ALA A 113 -35.81 -22.51 15.39
N SER A 114 -35.10 -21.50 14.84
CA SER A 114 -35.10 -20.10 15.34
C SER A 114 -34.31 -19.15 14.42
N GLU A 115 -34.99 -18.14 13.84
CA GLU A 115 -34.45 -16.83 13.39
C GLU A 115 -34.39 -15.87 14.61
N PRO A 116 -33.94 -14.58 14.57
CA PRO A 116 -33.29 -13.71 13.57
C PRO A 116 -32.09 -12.92 14.22
N PRO A 117 -31.58 -11.71 13.83
CA PRO A 117 -31.95 -10.76 12.77
C PRO A 117 -30.77 -10.18 11.94
N PRO A 118 -31.07 -9.29 10.96
CA PRO A 118 -30.17 -8.92 9.88
C PRO A 118 -29.34 -7.65 10.15
N ASN A 119 -28.29 -7.59 9.35
CA ASN A 119 -27.39 -6.49 9.04
C ASN A 119 -28.05 -5.09 9.05
N ALA A 120 -27.47 -4.15 9.80
CA ALA A 120 -27.76 -2.72 9.71
C ALA A 120 -26.45 -1.94 9.53
N ALA A 121 -26.36 -1.23 8.41
CA ALA A 121 -25.27 -0.33 8.05
C ALA A 121 -25.23 0.91 8.96
N PRO A 122 -24.04 1.50 9.23
CA PRO A 122 -23.95 2.78 9.89
C PRO A 122 -24.05 3.93 8.89
N ALA A 123 -24.91 4.91 9.18
CA ALA A 123 -24.95 6.23 8.53
C ALA A 123 -24.52 7.31 9.55
N PRO A 124 -24.00 8.46 9.08
CA PRO A 124 -23.03 9.28 9.81
C PRO A 124 -23.69 10.36 10.69
N GLN A 125 -22.95 10.77 11.72
CA GLN A 125 -22.95 12.14 12.24
C GLN A 125 -21.52 12.56 12.55
#